data_AF-A0A6B3CZW3-F1
#
_entry.id   AF-A0A6B3CZW3-F1
#
_cell.length_a   1.000
_cell.length_b   1.000
_cell.length_c   1.000
_cell.angle_alpha   90.00
_cell.angle_beta   90.00
_cell.angle_gamma   90.00
#
_symmetry.space_group_name_H-M   'P 1'
#
loop_
_entity.id
_entity.type
_entity.pdbx_description
1 polymer ?
#
loop_
_entity_poly.entity_id
_entity_poly.type
_entity_poly.pdbx_seq_one_letter_code
_entity_poly.pdbx_strand_id
1 'polypeptide(L)' 'GSYAAVDLGASSGRVMVGRVGPDRLELTEAHRFPNRPVRTPEGLRWDVLALYAGVLDGLRAAGPVDSV' A
#
# COMPACT_ATOMS: atom_id res chain seq x y z
N GLY A 1 13.91 11.44 -7.66
CA GLY A 1 13.37 11.27 -6.30
C GLY A 1 12.84 9.88 -6.11
N SER A 2 12.69 9.45 -4.87
CA SER A 2 11.99 8.23 -4.48
C SER A 2 10.61 8.56 -3.90
N TYR A 3 9.59 7.80 -4.29
CA TYR A 3 8.21 8.02 -3.89
C TYR A 3 7.63 6.68 -3.45
N ALA A 4 6.85 6.67 -2.36
CA ALA A 4 5.98 5.55 -2.05
C ALA A 4 4.60 5.79 -2.66
N ALA A 5 3.91 4.73 -3.08
CA ALA A 5 2.53 4.80 -3.53
C ALA A 5 1.72 3.68 -2.87
N VAL A 6 0.57 4.05 -2.29
CA VAL A 6 -0.37 3.11 -1.66
C VAL A 6 -1.55 2.89 -2.60
N ASP A 7 -1.75 1.65 -3.03
CA ASP A 7 -2.86 1.24 -3.90
C ASP A 7 -3.77 0.26 -3.14
N LEU A 8 -5.04 0.64 -2.96
CA LEU A 8 -6.04 -0.16 -2.24
C LEU A 8 -7.08 -0.69 -3.22
N GLY A 9 -6.85 -1.92 -3.70
CA GLY A 9 -7.81 -2.65 -4.52
C GLY A 9 -8.85 -3.39 -3.69
N ALA A 10 -9.89 -3.89 -4.35
CA ALA A 10 -11.03 -4.53 -3.66
C ALA A 10 -10.67 -5.81 -2.89
N SER A 11 -9.58 -6.48 -3.25
CA SER A 11 -9.16 -7.76 -2.66
C SER A 11 -7.73 -7.74 -2.10
N SER A 12 -6.96 -6.70 -2.40
CA SER A 12 -5.58 -6.53 -1.93
C SER A 12 -5.19 -5.07 -1.86
N GLY A 13 -4.30 -4.74 -0.93
CA GLY A 13 -3.52 -3.49 -0.95
C GLY A 13 -2.06 -3.75 -1.32
N ARG A 14 -1.40 -2.72 -1.85
CA ARG A 14 0.05 -2.71 -2.14
C ARG A 14 0.67 -1.39 -1.73
N VAL A 15 1.94 -1.47 -1.34
CA VAL A 15 2.84 -0.32 -1.28
C VAL A 15 3.95 -0.54 -2.30
N MET A 16 4.08 0.41 -3.22
CA MET A 16 5.10 0.44 -4.26
C MET A 16 6.11 1.54 -3.97
N VAL A 17 7.39 1.30 -4.27
CA VAL A 17 8.41 2.36 -4.31
C VAL A 17 8.74 2.66 -5.76
N GLY A 18 8.58 3.92 -6.14
CA GLY A 18 9.00 4.45 -7.43
C GLY A 18 10.29 5.26 -7.29
N ARG A 19 11.29 4.97 -8.13
CA ARG A 19 12.49 5.81 -8.29
C ARG A 19 12.45 6.48 -9.65
N VAL A 20 12.42 7.81 -9.64
CA VAL A 20 12.29 8.66 -10.83
C VAL A 20 13.58 9.43 -11.06
N GLY A 21 14.17 9.23 -12.24
CA GLY A 21 15.28 10.01 -12.79
C GLY A 21 14.89 10.65 -14.14
N PRO A 22 15.82 11.37 -14.80
CA PRO A 22 15.54 12.14 -16.01
C PRO A 22 14.87 11.32 -17.13
N ASP A 23 15.34 10.08 -17.34
CA ASP A 23 14.83 9.18 -18.39
C ASP A 23 14.54 7.76 -17.86
N ARG A 24 14.37 7.62 -16.54
CA ARG A 24 14.20 6.32 -15.88
C ARG A 24 13.11 6.34 -14.82
N LEU A 25 12.24 5.35 -14.90
CA LEU A 25 11.28 5.00 -13.85
C LEU A 25 11.52 3.54 -13.45
N GLU A 26 11.82 3.31 -12.19
CA GLU A 26 11.87 1.98 -11.58
C GLU A 26 10.76 1.85 -10.56
N LEU A 27 10.04 0.72 -10.59
CA LEU A 27 9.00 0.39 -9.64
C LEU A 27 9.36 -0.90 -8.91
N THR A 28 9.23 -0.92 -7.60
CA THR A 28 9.43 -2.11 -6.77
C THR A 28 8.26 -2.27 -5.82
N GLU A 29 7.68 -3.46 -5.75
CA GLU A 29 6.69 -3.78 -4.72
C GLU A 29 7.41 -3.93 -3.38
N ALA A 30 7.13 -3.02 -2.44
CA ALA A 30 7.67 -3.09 -1.09
C ALA A 30 6.86 -4.04 -0.22
N HIS A 31 5.53 -4.01 -0.39
CA HIS A 31 4.64 -4.86 0.39
C HIS A 31 3.30 -5.07 -0.32
N ARG A 32 2.70 -6.24 -0.08
CA ARG A 32 1.35 -6.60 -0.50
C ARG A 32 0.63 -7.27 0.65
N PHE A 33 -0.61 -6.84 0.87
CA PHE A 33 -1.46 -7.33 1.94
C PHE A 33 -2.87 -7.61 1.44
N PRO A 34 -3.61 -8.54 2.07
CA PRO A 34 -4.97 -8.84 1.66
C PRO A 34 -5.92 -7.73 2.11
N ASN A 35 -6.92 -7.43 1.29
CA ASN A 35 -8.03 -6.56 1.66
C ASN A 35 -9.27 -7.42 1.88
N ARG A 36 -9.38 -8.03 3.08
CA ARG A 36 -10.48 -8.94 3.42
C ARG A 36 -11.62 -8.15 4.04
N PRO A 37 -12.84 -8.20 3.47
CA PRO A 37 -13.97 -7.57 4.11
C PRO A 37 -14.32 -8.30 5.41
N VAL A 38 -14.77 -7.55 6.41
CA VAL A 38 -15.34 -8.08 7.65
C VAL A 38 -16.85 -8.09 7.53
N ARG A 39 -17.49 -9.06 8.19
CA ARG A 39 -18.94 -9.17 8.25
C ARG A 39 -19.45 -8.51 9.52
N THR A 40 -20.34 -7.54 9.36
CA THR A 40 -21.11 -6.92 10.44
C THR A 40 -22.59 -7.34 10.32
N PRO A 41 -23.43 -7.07 11.33
CA PRO A 41 -24.87 -7.31 11.21
C PRO A 41 -25.52 -6.60 10.01
N GLU A 42 -24.95 -5.47 9.57
CA GLU A 42 -25.41 -4.64 8.44
C GLU A 42 -24.74 -5.01 7.10
N GLY A 43 -24.05 -6.14 7.05
CA GLY A 43 -23.44 -6.70 5.84
C GLY A 43 -21.91 -6.64 5.81
N LEU A 44 -21.35 -6.68 4.60
CA LEU A 44 -19.90 -6.60 4.42
C LEU A 44 -19.41 -5.16 4.56
N ARG A 45 -18.26 -4.99 5.23
CA ARG A 45 -17.55 -3.72 5.40
C ARG A 45 -16.06 -3.92 5.16
N TRP A 46 -15.36 -2.82 4.86
CA TRP A 46 -13.90 -2.83 4.84
C TRP A 46 -13.37 -2.99 6.26
N ASP A 47 -12.33 -3.82 6.41
CA ASP A 47 -11.54 -3.83 7.63
C ASP A 47 -10.53 -2.67 7.59
N VAL A 48 -10.98 -1.49 8.01
CA VAL A 48 -10.17 -0.26 7.96
C VAL A 48 -8.91 -0.38 8.83
N LEU A 49 -8.98 -1.13 9.94
CA LEU A 49 -7.84 -1.29 10.83
C LEU A 49 -6.79 -2.22 10.22
N ALA A 50 -7.20 -3.34 9.60
CA ALA A 50 -6.28 -4.20 8.88
C ALA A 50 -5.66 -3.50 7.65
N LEU A 51 -6.46 -2.71 6.92
CA LEU A 51 -5.97 -1.88 5.82
C LEU A 51 -4.93 -0.87 6.30
N TYR A 52 -5.23 -0.13 7.36
CA TYR A 52 -4.30 0.84 7.94
C TYR A 52 -3.00 0.19 8.41
N ALA A 53 -3.09 -0.95 9.09
CA ALA A 53 -1.91 -1.72 9.51
C ALA A 53 -1.05 -2.15 8.31
N GLY A 54 -1.67 -2.70 7.26
CA GLY A 54 -0.96 -3.09 6.03
C GLY A 54 -0.29 -1.92 5.31
N VAL A 55 -0.91 -0.73 5.32
CA VAL A 55 -0.29 0.49 4.80
C VAL A 55 0.94 0.87 5.63
N LEU A 56 0.83 0.89 6.96
CA LEU A 56 1.96 1.23 7.84
C LEU A 56 3.12 0.24 7.68
N ASP A 57 2.83 -1.07 7.60
CA ASP A 57 3.85 -2.10 7.39
C ASP A 57 4.51 -1.96 6.02
N GLY A 58 3.74 -1.63 4.99
CA GLY A 58 4.29 -1.37 3.66
C GLY A 58 5.14 -0.11 3.59
N LEU A 59 4.76 0.98 4.28
CA LEU A 59 5.56 2.20 4.36
C LEU A 59 6.86 1.97 5.15
N ARG A 60 6.83 1.15 6.21
CA ARG A 60 8.06 0.72 6.90
C ARG A 60 8.97 -0.11 6.00
N ALA A 61 8.40 -1.03 5.22
CA ALA A 61 9.14 -1.86 4.27
C ALA A 61 9.71 -1.05 3.08
N ALA A 62 9.02 0.01 2.66
CA ALA A 62 9.49 0.92 1.62
C ALA A 62 10.76 1.68 2.02
N GLY A 63 10.98 1.88 3.33
CA GLY A 63 12.09 2.67 3.84
C GLY A 63 11.92 4.18 3.54
N PRO A 64 12.98 4.98 3.74
CA PRO A 64 12.94 6.41 3.49
C PRO A 64 12.63 6.74 2.01
N VAL A 65 11.63 7.59 1.80
CA VAL A 65 11.24 8.15 0.50
C VAL A 65 11.09 9.67 0.60
N ASP A 66 11.20 10.37 -0.53
CA ASP A 66 11.06 11.82 -0.58
C ASP A 66 9.59 12.26 -0.37
N SER A 67 8.62 11.41 -0.77
CA SER A 67 7.18 11.62 -0.53
C SER A 67 6.41 10.31 -0.61
N VAL A 68 5.20 10.33 -0.04
CA VAL A 68 4.10 9.38 -0.32
C VAL A 68 3.08 10.07 -1.22
#